data_AF-A0A699TDY0-F1
#
_entry.id   AF-A0A699TDY0-F1
#
_cell.length_a   1.000
_cell.length_b   1.000
_cell.length_c   1.000
_cell.angle_alpha   90.00
_cell.angle_beta   90.00
_cell.angle_gamma   90.00
#
_symmetry.space_group_name_H-M   'P 1'
#
loop_
_entity.id
_entity.type
_entity.pdbx_description
1 polymer ?
#
loop_
_entity_poly.entity_id
_entity_poly.type
_entity_poly.pdbx_seq_one_letter_code
_entity_poly.pdbx_strand_id
1 'polypeptide(L)'
;SALGFVTQRKLLSNLPQQTILFRLRKGGGVALGEVVIRPGENPAFRILREVQRHRKQNERSALSAAEFDSYNRIEVSMADIPKALANRKVVKDIRALAVRRGAAAAADPDAPLPLFASEVGSKVYQKYGPLRRREDILHKQMRGAGPREGSVLSQMLGSNFQNFDFYPNWQNILGKDFISPIADGGRLTYEYDLQDSVFVDKDWCYKIAVAPKRDHDLAF
;
A
#
# COMPACT_ATOMS: atom_id res chain seq x y z
N SER A 1 -41.45 -24.24 -21.82
CA SER A 1 -41.21 -24.58 -20.41
C SER A 1 -40.97 -23.28 -19.64
N ALA A 2 -41.24 -23.24 -18.34
CA ALA A 2 -41.01 -22.07 -17.49
C ALA A 2 -40.41 -22.51 -16.15
N LEU A 3 -39.47 -21.74 -15.61
CA LEU A 3 -38.76 -22.06 -14.37
C LEU A 3 -39.76 -22.18 -13.20
N GLY A 4 -39.66 -23.25 -12.39
CA GLY A 4 -40.58 -23.50 -11.27
C GLY A 4 -41.94 -24.12 -11.65
N PHE A 5 -42.18 -24.47 -12.92
CA PHE A 5 -43.39 -25.15 -13.39
C PHE A 5 -43.07 -26.43 -14.16
N VAL A 6 -43.95 -27.43 -14.07
CA VAL A 6 -43.79 -28.68 -14.82
C VAL A 6 -44.00 -28.41 -16.31
N THR A 7 -43.12 -28.96 -17.16
CA THR A 7 -43.27 -28.87 -18.61
C THR A 7 -44.53 -29.61 -19.06
N GLN A 8 -45.44 -28.89 -19.74
CA GLN A 8 -46.63 -29.48 -20.35
C GLN A 8 -46.51 -29.42 -21.88
N ARG A 9 -46.97 -30.47 -22.54
CA ARG A 9 -47.11 -30.55 -24.01
C ARG A 9 -48.55 -30.93 -24.32
N LYS A 10 -49.14 -30.31 -25.34
CA LYS A 10 -50.47 -30.65 -25.86
C LYS A 10 -50.39 -30.81 -27.38
N LEU A 11 -51.04 -31.84 -27.90
CA LEU A 11 -51.14 -32.07 -29.34
C LEU A 11 -52.12 -31.06 -29.96
N LEU A 12 -51.78 -30.53 -31.13
CA LEU A 12 -52.67 -29.66 -31.89
C LEU A 12 -53.64 -30.51 -32.74
N SER A 13 -54.88 -30.05 -32.87
CA SER A 13 -55.84 -30.60 -33.84
C SER A 13 -55.75 -29.87 -35.19
N ASN A 14 -56.26 -30.48 -36.27
CA ASN A 14 -56.22 -29.94 -37.64
C ASN A 14 -57.23 -28.80 -37.90
N LEU A 15 -57.75 -28.16 -36.85
CA LEU A 15 -58.68 -27.04 -36.99
C LEU A 15 -57.94 -25.73 -37.31
N PRO A 16 -58.49 -24.87 -38.19
CA PRO A 16 -57.84 -23.62 -38.60
C PRO A 16 -57.68 -22.61 -37.46
N GLN A 17 -58.53 -22.67 -36.42
CA GLN A 17 -58.37 -21.87 -35.21
C GLN A 17 -58.76 -22.71 -33.98
N GLN A 18 -57.91 -22.72 -32.95
CA GLN A 18 -58.15 -23.44 -31.71
C GLN A 18 -57.57 -22.70 -30.50
N THR A 19 -58.31 -22.72 -29.39
CA THR A 19 -57.88 -22.14 -28.12
C THR A 19 -57.41 -23.26 -27.19
N ILE A 20 -56.13 -23.22 -26.79
CA ILE A 20 -55.54 -24.24 -25.93
C ILE A 20 -55.22 -23.66 -24.57
N LEU A 21 -55.91 -24.16 -23.55
CA LEU A 21 -55.66 -23.77 -22.16
C LEU A 21 -54.49 -24.59 -21.56
N PHE A 22 -53.45 -23.90 -21.11
CA PHE A 22 -52.37 -24.48 -20.30
C PHE A 22 -52.56 -24.07 -18.83
N ARG A 23 -52.88 -25.04 -17.95
CA ARG A 23 -52.93 -24.81 -16.51
C ARG A 23 -51.58 -25.16 -15.91
N LEU A 24 -50.80 -24.14 -15.56
CA LEU A 24 -49.46 -24.31 -15.00
C LEU A 24 -49.54 -25.02 -13.65
N ARG A 25 -48.88 -26.19 -13.54
CA ARG A 25 -48.69 -26.89 -12.27
C ARG A 25 -47.31 -26.53 -11.72
N LYS A 26 -47.27 -26.03 -10.48
CA LYS A 26 -46.02 -25.69 -9.80
C LYS A 26 -45.13 -26.95 -9.78
N GLY A 27 -43.96 -26.86 -10.42
CA GLY A 27 -42.92 -27.88 -10.31
C GLY A 27 -42.22 -27.69 -8.97
N GLY A 28 -41.64 -28.76 -8.43
CA GLY A 28 -40.82 -28.67 -7.22
C GLY A 28 -39.83 -27.51 -7.37
N GLY A 29 -39.87 -26.57 -6.43
CA GLY A 29 -39.00 -25.40 -6.45
C GLY A 29 -37.55 -25.87 -6.57
N VAL A 30 -36.77 -25.25 -7.46
CA VAL A 30 -35.33 -25.48 -7.48
C VAL A 30 -34.80 -24.91 -6.17
N ALA A 31 -34.61 -25.77 -5.17
CA ALA A 31 -33.87 -25.43 -3.98
C ALA A 31 -32.42 -25.26 -4.42
N LEU A 32 -31.97 -24.01 -4.55
CA LEU A 32 -30.56 -23.71 -4.72
C LEU A 32 -29.84 -24.25 -3.49
N GLY A 33 -28.80 -25.07 -3.72
CA GLY A 33 -27.99 -25.61 -2.63
C GLY A 33 -27.38 -24.50 -1.81
N GLU A 34 -27.34 -24.68 -0.49
CA GLU A 34 -26.66 -23.77 0.41
C GLU A 34 -25.16 -23.70 0.08
N VAL A 35 -24.65 -22.50 -0.19
CA VAL A 35 -23.22 -22.28 -0.34
C VAL A 35 -22.64 -22.04 1.04
N VAL A 36 -22.04 -23.07 1.63
CA VAL A 36 -21.33 -22.96 2.91
C VAL A 36 -19.96 -22.34 2.65
N ILE A 37 -19.83 -21.03 2.87
CA ILE A 37 -18.54 -20.34 2.87
C ILE A 37 -17.85 -20.64 4.21
N ARG A 38 -16.89 -21.56 4.20
CA ARG A 38 -15.99 -21.77 5.35
C ARG A 38 -14.89 -20.69 5.32
N PRO A 39 -14.46 -20.14 6.47
CA PRO A 39 -13.32 -19.25 6.50
C PRO A 39 -12.07 -20.02 6.05
N GLY A 40 -11.61 -19.76 4.84
CA GLY A 40 -10.35 -20.27 4.31
C GLY A 40 -9.16 -19.53 4.94
N GLU A 41 -7.95 -20.03 4.67
CA GLU A 41 -6.74 -19.28 4.97
C GLU A 41 -6.72 -17.98 4.15
N ASN A 42 -6.32 -16.87 4.77
CA ASN A 42 -6.17 -15.60 4.05
C ASN A 42 -5.21 -15.79 2.86
N PRO A 43 -5.63 -15.43 1.63
CA PRO A 43 -4.85 -15.67 0.41
C PRO A 43 -3.49 -14.96 0.41
N ALA A 44 -3.33 -13.85 1.15
CA ALA A 44 -2.06 -13.18 1.31
C ALA A 44 -0.98 -14.10 1.90
N PHE A 45 -1.34 -15.03 2.80
CA PHE A 45 -0.38 -15.94 3.43
C PHE A 45 0.21 -16.96 2.44
N ARG A 46 -0.51 -17.30 1.37
CA ARG A 46 0.07 -18.11 0.30
C ARG A 46 1.22 -17.35 -0.38
N ILE A 47 1.01 -16.08 -0.72
CA ILE A 47 2.02 -15.23 -1.36
C ILE A 47 3.20 -15.00 -0.41
N LEU A 48 2.95 -14.66 0.85
CA LEU A 48 4.00 -14.42 1.83
C LEU A 48 4.88 -15.66 2.07
N ARG A 49 4.31 -16.88 2.05
CA ARG A 49 5.12 -18.12 2.08
C ARG A 49 6.06 -18.25 0.89
N GLU A 50 5.61 -17.87 -0.30
CA GLU A 50 6.46 -17.88 -1.50
C GLU A 50 7.58 -16.83 -1.40
N VAL A 51 7.29 -15.65 -0.83
CA VAL A 51 8.30 -14.62 -0.54
C VAL A 51 9.36 -15.18 0.42
N GLN A 52 8.95 -15.87 1.49
CA GLN A 52 9.91 -16.49 2.42
C GLN A 52 10.72 -17.60 1.76
N ARG A 53 10.09 -18.46 0.95
CA ARG A 53 10.77 -19.58 0.30
C ARG A 53 11.88 -19.11 -0.63
N HIS A 54 11.66 -18.02 -1.37
CA HIS A 54 12.64 -17.48 -2.32
C HIS A 54 13.44 -16.30 -1.75
N ARG A 55 13.38 -16.06 -0.45
CA ARG A 55 14.04 -14.91 0.21
C ARG A 55 15.51 -14.77 -0.17
N LYS A 56 16.28 -15.86 -0.08
CA LYS A 56 17.73 -15.89 -0.40
C LYS A 56 18.05 -15.55 -1.85
N GLN A 57 17.09 -15.75 -2.76
CA GLN A 57 17.28 -15.48 -4.19
C GLN A 57 16.89 -14.04 -4.52
N ASN A 58 15.91 -13.49 -3.80
CA ASN A 58 15.34 -12.17 -4.08
C ASN A 58 15.92 -11.05 -3.21
N GLU A 59 16.64 -11.39 -2.13
CA GLU A 59 17.33 -10.41 -1.29
C GLU A 59 18.40 -9.65 -2.09
N ARG A 60 18.60 -8.38 -1.74
CA ARG A 60 19.51 -7.50 -2.48
C ARG A 60 20.97 -7.97 -2.42
N SER A 61 21.36 -8.64 -1.33
CA SER A 61 22.68 -9.27 -1.14
C SER A 61 22.95 -10.43 -2.10
N ALA A 62 21.93 -11.02 -2.72
CA ALA A 62 22.11 -12.06 -3.73
C ALA A 62 22.72 -11.50 -5.03
N LEU A 63 22.58 -10.19 -5.27
CA LEU A 63 23.16 -9.52 -6.42
C LEU A 63 24.65 -9.23 -6.17
N SER A 64 25.47 -9.34 -7.21
CA SER A 64 26.89 -8.92 -7.13
C SER A 64 27.01 -7.39 -7.15
N ALA A 65 26.20 -6.74 -7.98
CA ALA A 65 26.07 -5.31 -8.09
C ALA A 65 24.66 -4.90 -8.53
N ALA A 66 24.26 -3.67 -8.20
CA ALA A 66 23.02 -3.06 -8.62
C ALA A 66 23.25 -1.60 -9.03
N GLU A 67 22.53 -1.17 -10.07
CA GLU A 67 22.44 0.22 -10.54
C GLU A 67 20.95 0.56 -10.62
N PHE A 68 20.54 1.65 -9.95
CA PHE A 68 19.15 2.08 -9.95
C PHE A 68 19.03 3.59 -9.72
N ASP A 69 17.94 4.17 -10.22
CA ASP A 69 17.56 5.55 -9.93
C ASP A 69 16.80 5.58 -8.59
N SER A 70 17.23 6.48 -7.70
CA SER A 70 16.64 6.68 -6.39
C SER A 70 15.96 8.04 -6.34
N TYR A 71 14.71 8.03 -5.89
CA TYR A 71 13.95 9.24 -5.62
C TYR A 71 13.58 9.26 -4.14
N ASN A 72 14.04 10.28 -3.42
CA ASN A 72 13.76 10.45 -2.01
C ASN A 72 13.13 11.82 -1.76
N ARG A 73 11.97 11.83 -1.12
CA ARG A 73 11.26 13.04 -0.69
C ARG A 73 10.98 12.94 0.81
N ILE A 74 11.52 13.89 1.56
CA ILE A 74 11.28 14.04 2.99
C ILE A 74 10.44 15.29 3.19
N GLU A 75 9.29 15.13 3.84
CA GLU A 75 8.42 16.23 4.23
C GLU A 75 8.28 16.24 5.74
N VAL A 76 8.46 17.41 6.33
CA VAL A 76 8.21 17.62 7.75
C VAL A 76 7.10 18.62 7.92
N SER A 77 6.06 18.16 8.61
CA SER A 77 4.87 18.94 8.92
C SER A 77 4.59 18.88 10.41
N MET A 78 4.08 19.98 10.95
CA MET A 78 3.61 20.05 12.34
C MET A 78 2.11 19.76 12.38
N ALA A 79 1.75 18.62 12.98
CA ALA A 79 0.36 18.28 13.30
C ALA A 79 -0.05 18.90 14.65
N ASP A 80 -1.36 18.97 14.90
CA ASP A 80 -1.96 19.33 16.19
C ASP A 80 -1.45 20.65 16.79
N ILE A 81 -1.39 21.70 15.96
CA ILE A 81 -0.96 23.03 16.40
C ILE A 81 -2.00 23.62 17.36
N PRO A 82 -1.64 23.97 18.61
CA PRO A 82 -2.56 24.60 19.55
C PRO A 82 -3.16 25.88 18.95
N LYS A 83 -4.47 26.13 19.19
CA LYS A 83 -5.17 27.31 18.64
C LYS A 83 -4.47 28.65 18.93
N ALA A 84 -3.84 28.76 20.11
CA ALA A 84 -3.06 29.93 20.50
C ALA A 84 -1.84 30.17 19.58
N LEU A 85 -1.22 29.09 19.08
CA LEU A 85 -0.09 29.14 18.17
C LEU A 85 -0.54 29.29 16.71
N ALA A 86 -1.63 28.62 16.32
CA ALA A 86 -2.23 28.71 14.99
C ALA A 86 -2.66 30.15 14.62
N ASN A 87 -3.07 30.93 15.61
CA ASN A 87 -3.48 32.32 15.40
C ASN A 87 -2.32 33.32 15.24
N ARG A 88 -1.06 32.90 15.45
CA ARG A 88 0.09 33.79 15.27
C ARG A 88 0.29 34.13 13.79
N LYS A 89 0.67 35.39 13.53
CA LYS A 89 0.95 35.92 12.19
C LYS A 89 1.92 35.03 11.41
N VAL A 90 2.99 34.57 12.06
CA VAL A 90 4.01 33.69 11.46
C VAL A 90 3.41 32.38 10.93
N VAL A 91 2.48 31.75 11.66
CA VAL A 91 1.85 30.49 11.23
C VAL A 91 0.93 30.74 10.03
N LYS A 92 0.15 31.83 10.06
CA LYS A 92 -0.71 32.24 8.94
C LYS A 92 0.10 32.55 7.68
N ASP A 93 1.24 33.21 7.83
CA ASP A 93 2.14 33.55 6.72
C ASP A 93 2.75 32.28 6.09
N ILE A 94 3.16 31.29 6.90
CA ILE A 94 3.66 30.00 6.42
C ILE A 94 2.55 29.22 5.69
N ARG A 95 1.32 29.16 6.24
CA ARG A 95 0.18 28.53 5.56
C ARG A 95 -0.12 29.20 4.22
N ALA A 96 -0.18 30.53 4.20
CA ALA A 96 -0.42 31.29 2.97
C ALA A 96 0.66 31.04 1.91
N LEU A 97 1.93 30.98 2.32
CA LEU A 97 3.03 30.62 1.42
C LEU A 97 2.92 29.20 0.89
N ALA A 98 2.55 28.24 1.74
CA ALA A 98 2.36 26.85 1.37
C ALA A 98 1.24 26.68 0.32
N VAL A 99 0.09 27.34 0.53
CA VAL A 99 -1.03 27.35 -0.43
C VAL A 99 -0.60 27.94 -1.78
N ARG A 100 0.11 29.09 -1.77
CA ARG A 100 0.64 29.71 -3.01
C ARG A 100 1.64 28.83 -3.75
N ARG A 101 2.28 27.89 -3.07
CA ARG A 101 3.28 26.97 -3.63
C ARG A 101 2.69 25.61 -4.02
N GLY A 102 1.36 25.45 -3.96
CA GLY A 102 0.64 24.27 -4.44
C GLY A 102 0.19 23.30 -3.34
N ALA A 103 0.50 23.57 -2.06
CA ALA A 103 -0.01 22.77 -0.95
C ALA A 103 -1.42 23.26 -0.54
N ALA A 104 -2.41 23.02 -1.40
CA ALA A 104 -3.79 23.47 -1.17
C ALA A 104 -4.38 22.96 0.16
N ALA A 105 -3.98 21.77 0.59
CA ALA A 105 -4.37 21.20 1.88
C ALA A 105 -3.95 22.07 3.08
N ALA A 106 -2.89 22.88 2.96
CA ALA A 106 -2.44 23.77 4.05
C ALA A 106 -3.39 24.95 4.30
N ALA A 107 -4.40 25.17 3.44
CA ALA A 107 -5.47 26.14 3.64
C ALA A 107 -6.40 25.77 4.80
N ASP A 108 -6.53 24.46 5.09
CA ASP A 108 -7.28 23.98 6.24
C ASP A 108 -6.53 24.32 7.54
N PRO A 109 -7.17 25.01 8.50
CA PRO A 109 -6.58 25.32 9.80
C PRO A 109 -6.09 24.08 10.57
N ASP A 110 -6.77 22.95 10.40
CA ASP A 110 -6.48 21.69 11.08
C ASP A 110 -5.49 20.81 10.30
N ALA A 111 -5.19 21.16 9.03
CA ALA A 111 -4.17 20.45 8.27
C ALA A 111 -2.76 20.66 8.86
N PRO A 112 -1.90 19.63 8.80
CA PRO A 112 -0.50 19.74 9.20
C PRO A 112 0.20 20.90 8.49
N LEU A 113 0.94 21.72 9.26
CA LEU A 113 1.67 22.85 8.71
C LEU A 113 3.00 22.37 8.11
N PRO A 114 3.20 22.44 6.77
CA PRO A 114 4.47 22.05 6.18
C PRO A 114 5.57 23.05 6.57
N LEU A 115 6.64 22.56 7.19
CA LEU A 115 7.78 23.37 7.63
C LEU A 115 8.95 23.28 6.65
N PHE A 116 9.16 22.09 6.13
CA PHE A 116 10.34 21.74 5.35
C PHE A 116 10.03 20.60 4.39
N ALA A 117 10.57 20.70 3.18
CA ALA A 117 10.58 19.61 2.22
C ALA A 117 11.96 19.52 1.54
N SER A 118 12.47 18.31 1.41
CA SER A 118 13.69 17.99 0.66
C SER A 118 13.41 16.89 -0.33
N GLU A 119 13.80 17.12 -1.57
CA GLU A 119 13.64 16.20 -2.68
C GLU A 119 15.01 15.97 -3.31
N VAL A 120 15.38 14.70 -3.45
CA VAL A 120 16.66 14.27 -4.00
C VAL A 120 16.40 13.17 -5.01
N GLY A 121 16.77 13.42 -6.27
CA GLY A 121 16.89 12.42 -7.31
C GLY A 121 18.36 12.07 -7.51
N SER A 122 18.73 10.81 -7.35
CA SER A 122 20.11 10.35 -7.46
C SER A 122 20.20 9.04 -8.23
N LYS A 123 21.38 8.78 -8.78
CA LYS A 123 21.72 7.50 -9.41
C LYS A 123 22.65 6.72 -8.49
N VAL A 124 22.23 5.52 -8.09
CA VAL A 124 22.92 4.73 -7.07
C VAL A 124 23.60 3.53 -7.73
N TYR A 125 24.88 3.36 -7.39
CA TYR A 125 25.71 2.24 -7.78
C TYR A 125 26.14 1.48 -6.53
N GLN A 126 25.80 0.20 -6.44
CA GLN A 126 26.12 -0.63 -5.29
C GLN A 126 26.78 -1.94 -5.72
N LYS A 127 27.91 -2.28 -5.11
CA LYS A 127 28.50 -3.61 -5.12
C LYS A 127 28.31 -4.24 -3.75
N TYR A 128 27.91 -5.50 -3.71
CA TYR A 128 27.69 -6.24 -2.46
C TYR A 128 28.92 -7.05 -2.02
N GLY A 129 29.90 -7.26 -2.92
CA GLY A 129 31.18 -7.91 -2.60
C GLY A 129 32.37 -7.34 -3.38
N PRO A 130 33.32 -6.64 -2.72
CA PRO A 130 33.21 -6.01 -1.40
C PRO A 130 32.13 -4.93 -1.40
N LEU A 131 31.53 -4.65 -0.23
CA LEU A 131 30.50 -3.64 -0.10
C LEU A 131 31.05 -2.26 -0.50
N ARG A 132 30.60 -1.74 -1.63
CA ARG A 132 30.95 -0.40 -2.12
C ARG A 132 29.69 0.26 -2.64
N ARG A 133 29.44 1.49 -2.19
CA ARG A 133 28.31 2.29 -2.64
C ARG A 133 28.83 3.62 -3.15
N ARG A 134 28.31 4.05 -4.30
CA ARG A 134 28.46 5.38 -4.85
C ARG A 134 27.07 5.89 -5.20
N GLU A 135 26.83 7.15 -4.89
CA GLU A 135 25.58 7.83 -5.22
C GLU A 135 25.91 9.14 -5.91
N ASP A 136 25.40 9.29 -7.12
CA ASP A 136 25.55 10.50 -7.91
C ASP A 136 24.25 11.30 -7.80
N ILE A 137 24.30 12.44 -7.10
CA ILE A 137 23.13 13.30 -6.93
C ILE A 137 22.87 14.04 -8.24
N LEU A 138 21.74 13.75 -8.89
CA LEU A 138 21.35 14.37 -10.16
C LEU A 138 20.58 15.66 -9.92
N HIS A 139 19.61 15.61 -9.01
CA HIS A 139 18.73 16.72 -8.69
C HIS A 139 18.56 16.81 -7.18
N LYS A 140 18.68 18.02 -6.63
CA LYS A 140 18.40 18.29 -5.22
C LYS A 140 17.62 19.59 -5.10
N GLN A 141 16.46 19.52 -4.47
CA GLN A 141 15.65 20.70 -4.17
C GLN A 141 15.30 20.70 -2.68
N MET A 142 15.60 21.81 -2.00
CA MET A 142 15.23 22.02 -0.61
C MET A 142 14.33 23.25 -0.53
N ARG A 143 13.24 23.15 0.21
CA ARG A 143 12.28 24.24 0.44
C ARG A 143 11.93 24.34 1.93
N GLY A 144 11.85 25.55 2.44
CA GLY A 144 11.51 25.83 3.84
C GLY A 144 12.70 26.27 4.68
N ALA A 145 12.50 26.39 5.99
CA ALA A 145 13.58 26.72 6.92
C ALA A 145 14.52 25.51 7.00
N GLY A 146 15.70 25.64 6.38
CA GLY A 146 16.69 24.58 6.36
C GLY A 146 17.09 24.16 7.78
N PRO A 147 17.27 22.87 8.03
CA PRO A 147 17.63 22.41 9.36
C PRO A 147 19.02 22.90 9.76
N ARG A 148 19.15 23.29 11.04
CA ARG A 148 20.47 23.55 11.62
C ARG A 148 21.26 22.24 11.68
N GLU A 149 22.56 22.30 11.42
CA GLU A 149 23.46 21.15 11.59
C GLU A 149 23.28 20.54 12.99
N GLY A 150 23.19 19.21 13.07
CA GLY A 150 22.96 18.47 14.32
C GLY A 150 21.50 18.36 14.78
N SER A 151 20.54 19.01 14.12
CA SER A 151 19.11 18.82 14.41
C SER A 151 18.61 17.43 13.98
N VAL A 152 17.49 16.98 14.57
CA VAL A 152 16.80 15.72 14.17
C VAL A 152 16.52 15.72 12.67
N LEU A 153 16.13 16.87 12.11
CA LEU A 153 15.94 17.06 10.68
C LEU A 153 17.23 16.81 9.87
N SER A 154 18.38 17.28 10.34
CA SER A 154 19.67 17.00 9.71
C SER A 154 20.03 15.51 9.79
N GLN A 155 19.65 14.81 10.85
CA GLN A 155 19.84 13.36 10.97
C GLN A 155 18.89 12.60 10.02
N MET A 156 17.64 13.03 9.89
CA MET A 156 16.69 12.45 8.91
C MET A 156 17.18 12.61 7.47
N LEU A 157 17.79 13.76 7.15
CA LEU A 157 18.34 14.04 5.82
C LEU A 157 19.68 13.33 5.55
N GLY A 158 20.47 13.06 6.57
CA GLY A 158 21.81 12.47 6.45
C GLY A 158 21.87 10.96 6.71
N SER A 159 20.85 10.38 7.34
CA SER A 159 20.81 8.95 7.69
C SER A 159 20.34 8.08 6.52
N ASN A 160 20.58 6.77 6.65
CA ASN A 160 20.32 5.68 5.71
C ASN A 160 18.84 5.50 5.25
N PHE A 161 17.98 6.51 5.39
CA PHE A 161 16.60 6.52 4.85
C PHE A 161 16.53 6.20 3.36
N GLN A 162 17.63 6.36 2.63
CA GLN A 162 17.72 6.06 1.21
C GLN A 162 17.82 4.56 0.89
N ASN A 163 18.19 3.71 1.86
CA ASN A 163 18.40 2.28 1.62
C ASN A 163 17.43 1.44 2.45
N PHE A 164 16.15 1.62 2.16
CA PHE A 164 15.10 0.82 2.76
C PHE A 164 15.11 -0.59 2.13
N ASP A 165 15.15 -1.63 2.97
CA ASP A 165 15.04 -3.02 2.53
C ASP A 165 14.10 -3.78 3.48
N PHE A 166 13.10 -4.46 2.92
CA PHE A 166 12.17 -5.28 3.70
C PHE A 166 12.70 -6.72 3.90
N TYR A 167 13.78 -7.13 3.23
CA TYR A 167 14.36 -8.47 3.38
C TYR A 167 15.15 -8.72 4.67
N PRO A 168 15.66 -7.74 5.41
CA PRO A 168 16.03 -7.95 6.81
C PRO A 168 14.78 -8.08 7.69
N ASN A 169 14.84 -8.91 8.74
CA ASN A 169 13.70 -9.04 9.67
C ASN A 169 13.43 -7.76 10.45
N TRP A 170 14.47 -6.96 10.69
CA TRP A 170 14.42 -5.71 11.43
C TRP A 170 15.00 -4.60 10.59
N GLN A 171 14.29 -3.48 10.50
CA GLN A 171 14.73 -2.27 9.87
C GLN A 171 14.96 -1.21 10.93
N ASN A 172 16.20 -0.74 11.04
CA ASN A 172 16.50 0.36 11.94
C ASN A 172 16.08 1.68 11.30
N ILE A 173 15.14 2.39 11.92
CA ILE A 173 14.64 3.71 11.52
C ILE A 173 14.78 4.63 12.73
N LEU A 174 15.59 5.68 12.61
CA LEU A 174 15.83 6.66 13.68
C LEU A 174 16.29 6.01 15.01
N GLY A 175 17.10 4.95 14.93
CA GLY A 175 17.58 4.22 16.10
C GLY A 175 16.53 3.32 16.77
N LYS A 176 15.40 3.07 16.10
CA LYS A 176 14.35 2.14 16.53
C LYS A 176 14.27 1.00 15.53
N ASP A 177 14.11 -0.21 16.04
CA ASP A 177 13.98 -1.40 15.20
C ASP A 177 12.51 -1.66 14.91
N PHE A 178 12.16 -1.57 13.63
CA PHE A 178 10.85 -1.92 13.10
C PHE A 178 10.89 -3.32 12.52
N ILE A 179 9.92 -4.16 12.85
CA ILE A 179 9.83 -5.48 12.23
C ILE A 179 9.41 -5.33 10.76
N SER A 180 9.98 -6.11 9.85
CA SER A 180 9.56 -6.10 8.45
C SER A 180 8.21 -6.83 8.26
N PRO A 181 7.30 -6.35 7.39
CA PRO A 181 6.09 -7.07 6.98
C PRO A 181 6.37 -8.42 6.30
N ILE A 182 7.57 -8.61 5.77
CA ILE A 182 8.01 -9.90 5.23
C ILE A 182 9.04 -10.56 6.14
N ALA A 183 9.11 -10.19 7.42
CA ALA A 183 9.95 -10.89 8.38
C ALA A 183 9.47 -12.33 8.60
N ASP A 184 10.40 -13.21 8.98
CA ASP A 184 10.01 -14.49 9.54
C ASP A 184 9.20 -14.24 10.83
N GLY A 185 8.01 -14.82 10.93
CA GLY A 185 7.06 -14.53 12.02
C GLY A 185 6.27 -13.21 11.87
N GLY A 186 6.37 -12.48 10.75
CA GLY A 186 5.61 -11.23 10.53
C GLY A 186 4.08 -11.37 10.66
N ARG A 187 3.55 -12.59 10.56
CA ARG A 187 2.14 -12.92 10.84
C ARG A 187 1.70 -12.65 12.29
N LEU A 188 2.63 -12.64 13.24
CA LEU A 188 2.33 -12.36 14.65
C LEU A 188 2.15 -10.88 14.90
N THR A 189 2.83 -10.03 14.14
CA THR A 189 2.83 -8.57 14.32
C THR A 189 1.83 -7.86 13.40
N TYR A 190 1.56 -8.42 12.23
CA TYR A 190 0.76 -7.76 11.20
C TYR A 190 -0.52 -8.51 10.85
N GLU A 191 -1.53 -7.72 10.48
CA GLU A 191 -2.66 -8.14 9.66
C GLU A 191 -2.35 -7.85 8.19
N TYR A 192 -2.75 -8.78 7.32
CA TYR A 192 -2.51 -8.68 5.89
C TYR A 192 -3.85 -8.73 5.17
N ASP A 193 -4.06 -7.86 4.21
CA ASP A 193 -5.24 -7.86 3.38
C ASP A 193 -4.83 -7.83 1.91
N LEU A 194 -5.24 -8.86 1.15
CA LEU A 194 -4.96 -8.93 -0.28
C LEU A 194 -5.99 -8.06 -1.01
N GLN A 195 -5.60 -6.84 -1.36
CA GLN A 195 -6.50 -5.86 -1.93
C GLN A 195 -6.77 -6.09 -3.41
N ASP A 196 -5.72 -6.39 -4.18
CA ASP A 196 -5.83 -6.48 -5.64
C ASP A 196 -4.69 -7.30 -6.25
N SER A 197 -4.87 -7.68 -7.52
CA SER A 197 -3.86 -8.26 -8.38
C SER A 197 -3.87 -7.56 -9.74
N VAL A 198 -2.73 -7.01 -10.14
CA VAL A 198 -2.55 -6.32 -11.41
C VAL A 198 -1.47 -7.04 -12.21
N PHE A 199 -1.71 -7.23 -13.51
CA PHE A 199 -0.69 -7.73 -14.41
C PHE A 199 0.17 -6.56 -14.90
N VAL A 200 1.44 -6.54 -14.53
CA VAL A 200 2.40 -5.48 -14.88
C VAL A 200 3.50 -6.11 -15.73
N ASP A 201 3.64 -5.64 -16.97
CA ASP A 201 4.54 -6.17 -17.99
C ASP A 201 4.34 -7.68 -18.27
N LYS A 202 5.09 -8.54 -17.57
CA LYS A 202 5.05 -10.01 -17.72
C LYS A 202 4.68 -10.74 -16.44
N ASP A 203 4.47 -10.00 -15.35
CA ASP A 203 4.32 -10.56 -14.02
C ASP A 203 3.00 -10.15 -13.36
N TRP A 204 2.49 -11.03 -12.50
CA TRP A 204 1.37 -10.71 -11.62
C TRP A 204 1.90 -10.00 -10.37
N CYS A 205 1.45 -8.77 -10.17
CA CYS A 205 1.73 -7.96 -9.00
C CYS A 205 0.54 -7.99 -8.06
N TYR A 206 0.78 -8.40 -6.81
CA TYR A 206 -0.26 -8.46 -5.78
C TYR A 206 -0.11 -7.30 -4.82
N LYS A 207 -1.18 -6.54 -4.63
CA LYS A 207 -1.23 -5.46 -3.64
C LYS A 207 -1.71 -6.01 -2.32
N ILE A 208 -0.81 -6.08 -1.34
CA ILE A 208 -1.13 -6.52 0.03
C ILE A 208 -1.04 -5.29 0.93
N ALA A 209 -2.16 -4.94 1.55
CA ALA A 209 -2.16 -3.99 2.65
C ALA A 209 -1.70 -4.67 3.93
N VAL A 210 -0.92 -3.93 4.72
CA VAL A 210 -0.33 -4.40 5.96
C VAL A 210 -0.69 -3.40 7.04
N ALA A 211 -1.15 -3.87 8.19
CA ALA A 211 -1.41 -3.05 9.37
C ALA A 211 -0.88 -3.75 10.62
N PRO A 212 -0.26 -3.02 11.57
CA PRO A 212 0.12 -3.59 12.86
C PRO A 212 -1.13 -4.11 13.59
N LYS A 213 -1.03 -5.27 14.22
CA LYS A 213 -2.07 -5.81 15.10
C LYS A 213 -2.24 -5.02 16.38
N ARG A 214 -1.21 -4.26 16.75
CA ARG A 214 -1.11 -3.53 18.00
C ARG A 214 -0.52 -2.16 17.71
N ASP A 215 -1.20 -1.12 18.16
CA ASP A 215 -0.79 0.27 17.92
C ASP A 215 0.55 0.65 18.59
N HIS A 216 0.98 -0.13 19.59
CA HIS A 216 2.24 0.12 20.32
C HIS A 216 3.43 -0.67 19.76
N ASP A 217 3.22 -1.59 18.82
CA ASP A 217 4.33 -2.31 18.21
C ASP A 217 5.08 -1.39 17.26
N LEU A 218 6.42 -1.42 17.32
CA LEU A 218 7.28 -0.73 16.36
C LEU A 218 7.22 -1.50 15.03
N ALA A 219 6.22 -1.15 14.23
CA ALA A 219 5.81 -1.83 13.02
C ALA A 219 5.33 -0.79 11.99
N PHE A 220 5.56 -1.08 10.71
CA PHE A 220 5.07 -0.31 9.54
C PHE A 220 3.55 -0.14 9.48
#